data_AF-A0A3A5RQP0-F1
#
_entry.id   AF-A0A3A5RQP0-F1
#
_cell.length_a   1.000
_cell.length_b   1.000
_cell.length_c   1.000
_cell.angle_alpha   90.00
_cell.angle_beta   90.00
_cell.angle_gamma   90.00
#
_symmetry.space_group_name_H-M   'P 1'
#
loop_
_entity.id
_entity.type
_entity.pdbx_description
1 polymer ?
#
loop_
_entity_poly.entity_id
_entity_poly.type
_entity_poly.pdbx_seq_one_letter_code
_entity_poly.pdbx_strand_id
1 'polypeptide(L)'
;MKQTVEEAAKQGAEGYNIVGQNIYKSGFIVGANWRINSVWHKTKDEVPQAHGEYENEHYPQIPCLVYGKLSTGTGYGVRYWNVTEQCWDDEECDDYECSKDAIDEWAYLDDLISTEE
;
A
#
# COMPACT_ATOMS: atom_id res chain seq x y z
N MET A 1 -15.65 -13.15 16.20
CA MET A 1 -15.99 -11.89 15.51
C MET A 1 -14.84 -10.94 15.81
N LYS A 2 -14.03 -10.58 14.81
CA LYS A 2 -12.93 -9.61 14.97
C LYS A 2 -13.56 -8.23 15.20
N GLN A 3 -12.99 -7.46 16.13
CA GLN A 3 -13.44 -6.11 16.46
C GLN A 3 -13.24 -5.21 15.25
N THR A 4 -14.25 -4.43 14.87
CA THR A 4 -14.12 -3.46 13.78
C THR A 4 -13.21 -2.29 14.19
N VAL A 5 -12.62 -1.59 13.23
CA VAL A 5 -11.79 -0.39 13.49
C VAL A 5 -12.57 0.66 14.28
N GLU A 6 -13.88 0.79 14.02
CA GLU A 6 -14.76 1.71 14.76
C GLU A 6 -14.96 1.28 16.22
N GLU A 7 -15.12 -0.02 16.47
CA GLU A 7 -15.26 -0.56 17.83
C GLU A 7 -13.95 -0.45 18.63
N ALA A 8 -12.80 -0.68 18.00
CA ALA A 8 -11.48 -0.52 18.64
C ALA A 8 -11.20 0.96 18.98
N ALA A 9 -11.57 1.87 18.07
CA ALA A 9 -11.45 3.31 18.31
C ALA A 9 -12.38 3.79 19.44
N LYS A 10 -13.61 3.25 19.55
CA LYS A 10 -14.52 3.53 20.66
C LYS A 10 -13.97 3.05 22.01
N GLN A 11 -13.51 1.79 22.09
CA GLN A 11 -12.95 1.23 23.32
C GLN A 11 -11.69 1.96 23.80
N GLY A 12 -10.78 2.32 22.88
CA GLY A 12 -9.56 3.04 23.23
C GLY A 12 -9.86 4.41 23.88
N ALA A 13 -10.94 5.07 23.50
CA ALA A 13 -11.30 6.40 24.00
C ALA A 13 -12.15 6.39 25.28
N GLU A 14 -12.94 5.34 25.51
CA GLU A 14 -13.64 5.12 26.79
C GLU A 14 -12.67 5.06 27.97
N GLY A 15 -11.47 4.51 27.75
CA GLY A 15 -10.39 4.46 28.76
C GLY A 15 -9.81 5.82 29.18
N TYR A 16 -10.06 6.90 28.41
CA TYR A 16 -9.49 8.23 28.67
C TYR A 16 -10.52 9.29 29.08
N ASN A 17 -11.80 8.94 29.25
CA ASN A 17 -12.88 9.86 29.65
C ASN A 17 -13.03 11.09 28.72
N ILE A 18 -12.71 10.92 27.43
CA ILE A 18 -12.77 11.97 26.40
C ILE A 18 -14.10 11.84 25.66
N VAL A 19 -15.21 12.07 26.36
CA VAL A 19 -16.56 11.94 25.78
C VAL A 19 -16.96 13.26 25.10
N GLY A 20 -16.36 13.54 23.95
CA GLY A 20 -16.78 14.59 23.04
C GLY A 20 -16.79 14.08 21.61
N GLN A 21 -17.97 13.98 20.98
CA GLN A 21 -18.18 13.47 19.61
C GLN A 21 -17.18 14.04 18.57
N ASN A 22 -16.71 15.28 18.79
CA ASN A 22 -15.76 15.93 17.90
C ASN A 22 -14.34 15.33 17.96
N ILE A 23 -13.88 14.83 19.12
CA ILE A 23 -12.52 14.31 19.26
C ILE A 23 -12.37 12.97 18.54
N TYR A 24 -13.41 12.13 18.56
CA TYR A 24 -13.47 10.87 17.80
C TYR A 24 -13.34 11.10 16.30
N LYS A 25 -14.14 12.03 15.75
CA LYS A 25 -14.11 12.35 14.33
C LYS A 25 -12.75 12.89 13.90
N SER A 26 -12.18 13.80 14.69
CA SER A 26 -10.84 14.33 14.43
C SER A 26 -9.77 13.25 14.51
N GLY A 27 -9.81 12.39 15.54
CA GLY A 27 -8.86 11.29 15.70
C GLY A 27 -8.93 10.28 14.55
N PHE A 28 -10.13 9.90 14.11
CA PHE A 28 -10.32 9.02 12.96
C PHE A 28 -9.75 9.64 11.67
N ILE A 29 -10.07 10.91 11.38
CA ILE A 29 -9.57 11.60 10.18
C ILE A 29 -8.04 11.70 10.21
N VAL A 30 -7.45 12.07 11.36
CA VAL A 30 -5.99 12.16 11.51
C VAL A 30 -5.34 10.79 11.32
N GLY A 31 -5.92 9.73 11.91
CA GLY A 31 -5.44 8.36 11.74
C GLY A 31 -5.53 7.87 10.30
N ALA A 32 -6.66 8.11 9.63
CA ALA A 32 -6.85 7.74 8.23
C ALA A 32 -5.88 8.50 7.30
N ASN A 33 -5.70 9.81 7.52
CA ASN A 33 -4.74 10.61 6.79
C ASN A 33 -3.30 10.16 7.04
N TRP A 34 -2.95 9.79 8.28
CA TRP A 34 -1.64 9.24 8.57
C TRP A 34 -1.44 7.91 7.83
N ARG A 35 -2.40 6.99 7.92
CA ARG A 35 -2.31 5.64 7.34
C ARG A 35 -2.22 5.65 5.81
N ILE A 36 -2.99 6.50 5.13
CA ILE A 36 -2.95 6.58 3.66
C ILE A 36 -1.62 7.16 3.18
N ASN A 37 -1.02 8.10 3.92
CA ASN A 37 0.23 8.74 3.53
C ASN A 37 1.47 7.95 3.99
N SER A 38 1.35 7.05 4.96
CA SER A 38 2.49 6.32 5.52
C SER A 38 2.97 5.14 4.69
N VAL A 39 2.17 4.69 3.71
CA VAL A 39 2.47 3.49 2.90
C VAL A 39 3.10 3.79 1.55
N TRP A 40 3.18 5.07 1.18
CA TRP A 40 3.77 5.45 -0.10
C TRP A 40 5.28 5.60 0.03
N HIS A 41 5.98 4.90 -0.84
CA HIS A 41 7.41 4.96 -1.05
C HIS A 41 7.71 5.69 -2.34
N LYS A 42 8.87 6.35 -2.40
CA LYS A 42 9.32 7.05 -3.61
C LYS A 42 10.32 6.16 -4.34
N THR A 43 10.08 5.88 -5.62
CA THR A 43 10.92 4.98 -6.42
C THR A 43 12.38 5.42 -6.49
N LYS A 44 12.61 6.74 -6.45
CA LYS A 44 13.94 7.34 -6.43
C LYS A 44 14.74 7.03 -5.16
N ASP A 45 14.06 6.74 -4.05
CA ASP A 45 14.65 6.52 -2.74
C ASP A 45 14.79 5.01 -2.49
N GLU A 46 13.79 4.22 -2.88
CA GLU A 46 13.78 2.75 -2.73
C GLU A 46 12.84 2.04 -3.72
N VAL A 47 12.99 0.72 -3.83
CA VAL A 47 12.16 -0.16 -4.68
C VAL A 47 11.61 -1.32 -3.85
N PRO A 48 10.48 -1.94 -4.27
CA PRO A 48 9.90 -3.06 -3.54
C PRO A 48 10.90 -4.19 -3.35
N GLN A 49 10.94 -4.71 -2.14
CA GLN A 49 11.70 -5.92 -1.80
C GLN A 49 10.76 -7.12 -1.66
N ALA A 50 11.27 -8.29 -2.03
CA ALA A 50 10.60 -9.55 -1.74
C ALA A 50 10.42 -9.72 -0.23
N HIS A 51 9.25 -10.22 0.15
CA HIS A 51 8.86 -10.46 1.54
C HIS A 51 7.89 -11.64 1.60
N GLY A 52 7.80 -12.32 2.74
CA GLY A 52 6.80 -13.38 2.94
C GLY A 52 6.94 -14.53 1.93
N GLU A 53 5.87 -14.84 1.20
CA GLU A 53 5.88 -15.91 0.20
C GLU A 53 6.77 -15.61 -1.01
N TYR A 54 6.88 -14.33 -1.39
CA TYR A 54 7.70 -13.88 -2.52
C TYR A 54 9.21 -14.11 -2.31
N GLU A 55 9.69 -14.23 -1.07
CA GLU A 55 11.11 -14.54 -0.79
C GLU A 55 11.53 -15.92 -1.31
N ASN A 56 10.57 -16.83 -1.49
CA ASN A 56 10.83 -18.21 -1.93
C ASN A 56 10.62 -18.40 -3.43
N GLU A 57 10.17 -17.37 -4.15
CA GLU A 57 9.94 -17.44 -5.59
C GLU A 57 11.24 -17.36 -6.38
N HIS A 58 11.31 -18.10 -7.48
CA HIS A 58 12.48 -18.06 -8.36
C HIS A 58 12.63 -16.71 -9.08
N TYR A 59 11.49 -16.08 -9.37
CA TYR A 59 11.37 -14.74 -9.95
C TYR A 59 10.31 -13.96 -9.15
N PRO A 60 10.69 -13.31 -8.04
CA PRO A 60 9.73 -12.62 -7.18
C PRO A 60 9.05 -11.46 -7.90
N GLN A 61 7.72 -11.46 -7.89
CA GLN A 61 6.88 -10.46 -8.53
C GLN A 61 5.99 -9.77 -7.51
N ILE A 62 6.35 -8.54 -7.14
CA ILE A 62 5.74 -7.89 -5.97
C ILE A 62 4.58 -6.99 -6.39
N PRO A 63 3.33 -7.29 -6.02
CA PRO A 63 2.18 -6.47 -6.39
C PRO A 63 2.20 -5.13 -5.66
N CYS A 64 2.15 -4.04 -6.41
CA CYS A 64 2.12 -2.68 -5.89
C CYS A 64 1.01 -1.86 -6.52
N LEU A 65 0.41 -0.98 -5.74
CA LEU A 65 -0.27 0.19 -6.29
C LEU A 65 0.80 1.23 -6.62
N VAL A 66 0.85 1.67 -7.87
CA VAL A 66 1.85 2.63 -8.36
C VAL A 66 1.19 3.93 -8.82
N TYR A 67 1.94 5.02 -8.78
CA TYR A 67 1.63 6.28 -9.44
C TYR A 67 2.80 6.69 -10.34
N GLY A 68 2.52 6.93 -11.62
CA GLY A 68 3.56 7.33 -12.58
C GLY A 68 3.09 7.33 -14.02
N LYS A 69 4.05 7.23 -14.95
CA LYS A 69 3.82 7.14 -16.39
C LYS A 69 3.61 5.69 -16.82
N LEU A 70 2.35 5.30 -16.95
CA LEU A 70 1.94 3.98 -17.42
C LEU A 70 1.63 4.00 -18.92
N SER A 71 1.44 2.81 -19.51
CA SER A 71 1.03 2.67 -20.91
C SER A 71 -0.33 3.33 -21.20
N THR A 72 -1.21 3.40 -20.20
CA THR A 72 -2.54 4.05 -20.26
C THR A 72 -2.50 5.56 -20.01
N GLY A 73 -1.33 6.13 -19.69
CA GLY A 73 -1.15 7.54 -19.35
C GLY A 73 -0.56 7.74 -17.95
N THR A 74 -0.48 9.00 -17.51
CA THR A 74 0.01 9.32 -16.16
C THR A 74 -1.11 9.15 -15.14
N GLY A 75 -0.91 8.29 -14.14
CA GLY A 75 -1.93 8.02 -13.13
C GLY A 75 -1.59 6.84 -12.23
N TYR A 76 -2.63 6.33 -11.57
CA TYR A 76 -2.54 5.17 -10.70
C TYR A 76 -2.79 3.87 -11.47
N GLY A 77 -2.13 2.79 -11.06
CA GLY A 77 -2.38 1.43 -11.57
C GLY A 77 -1.79 0.37 -10.66
N VAL A 78 -2.21 -0.88 -10.82
CA VAL A 78 -1.57 -2.03 -10.15
C VAL A 78 -0.50 -2.56 -11.09
N ARG A 79 0.73 -2.70 -10.61
CA ARG A 79 1.87 -3.24 -11.37
C ARG A 79 2.68 -4.17 -10.47
N TYR A 80 3.40 -5.08 -11.10
CA TYR A 80 4.24 -6.04 -10.39
C TYR A 80 5.69 -5.62 -10.52
N TRP A 81 6.37 -5.46 -9.40
CA TRP A 81 7.80 -5.20 -9.41
C TRP A 81 8.55 -6.51 -9.57
N ASN A 82 9.23 -6.65 -10.69
CA ASN A 82 10.10 -7.76 -10.98
C ASN A 82 11.44 -7.54 -10.27
N VAL A 83 11.65 -8.26 -9.17
CA VAL A 83 12.85 -8.09 -8.33
C VAL A 83 14.11 -8.50 -9.09
N THR A 84 14.02 -9.49 -9.97
CA THR A 84 15.17 -10.00 -10.73
C THR A 84 15.58 -9.05 -11.85
N GLU A 85 14.61 -8.61 -12.66
CA GLU A 85 14.86 -7.78 -13.85
C GLU A 85 14.88 -6.27 -13.55
N GLN A 86 14.45 -5.86 -12.34
CA GLN A 86 14.38 -4.47 -11.88
C GLN A 86 13.50 -3.59 -12.80
N CYS A 87 12.36 -4.14 -13.22
CA CYS A 87 11.34 -3.46 -14.02
C CYS A 87 9.94 -3.65 -13.45
N TRP A 88 9.00 -2.85 -13.97
CA TRP A 88 7.58 -3.01 -13.68
C TRP A 88 6.93 -3.82 -14.79
N ASP A 89 6.36 -4.94 -14.40
CA ASP A 89 5.51 -5.77 -15.26
C ASP A 89 4.05 -5.29 -15.13
N ASP A 90 3.24 -5.61 -16.13
CA ASP A 90 1.85 -5.20 -16.22
C ASP A 90 0.94 -5.91 -15.21
N GLU A 91 -0.37 -5.77 -15.33
CA GLU A 91 -1.31 -6.36 -14.36
C GLU A 91 -1.46 -7.89 -14.47
N GLU A 92 -1.00 -8.50 -15.57
CA GLU A 92 -1.03 -9.94 -15.80
C GLU A 92 0.23 -10.65 -15.26
N CYS A 93 1.24 -9.87 -14.83
CA CYS A 93 2.45 -10.35 -14.17
C CYS A 93 3.36 -11.20 -15.11
N ASP A 94 3.21 -11.05 -16.43
CA ASP A 94 3.98 -11.79 -17.43
C ASP A 94 4.58 -10.93 -18.55
N ASP A 95 4.09 -9.70 -18.74
CA ASP A 95 4.62 -8.76 -19.73
C ASP A 95 5.22 -7.50 -19.10
N TYR A 96 6.30 -7.01 -19.71
CA TYR A 96 6.92 -5.73 -19.34
C TYR A 96 5.95 -4.56 -19.59
N GLU A 97 5.74 -3.71 -18.57
CA GLU A 97 5.00 -2.45 -18.70
C GLU A 97 5.97 -1.28 -18.86
N CYS A 98 6.87 -1.08 -17.89
CA CYS A 98 7.72 0.10 -17.86
C CYS A 98 9.01 -0.05 -17.03
N SER A 99 9.96 0.85 -17.27
CA SER A 99 11.20 0.92 -16.51
C SER A 99 10.95 1.48 -15.13
N LYS A 100 11.84 1.17 -14.18
CA LYS A 100 11.82 1.68 -12.80
C LYS A 100 11.45 3.17 -12.72
N ASP A 101 12.15 4.01 -13.48
CA ASP A 101 12.04 5.48 -13.40
C ASP A 101 10.74 6.05 -14.00
N ALA A 102 9.88 5.21 -14.58
CA ALA A 102 8.56 5.64 -15.03
C ALA A 102 7.58 5.82 -13.86
N ILE A 103 7.82 5.16 -12.73
CA ILE A 103 6.99 5.24 -11.52
C ILE A 103 7.59 6.23 -10.53
N ASP A 104 6.78 7.18 -10.07
CA ASP A 104 7.19 8.18 -9.08
C ASP A 104 7.06 7.64 -7.66
N GLU A 105 5.91 7.04 -7.35
CA GLU A 105 5.56 6.53 -6.01
C GLU A 105 4.87 5.16 -6.11
N TRP A 106 5.06 4.33 -5.08
CA TRP A 106 4.48 3.00 -4.99
C TRP A 106 4.12 2.65 -3.55
N ALA A 107 3.17 1.74 -3.37
CA ALA A 107 2.80 1.16 -2.09
C ALA A 107 2.58 -0.34 -2.26
N TYR A 108 3.04 -1.15 -1.31
CA TYR A 108 2.75 -2.58 -1.29
C TYR A 108 1.22 -2.78 -1.30
N LEU A 109 0.73 -3.67 -2.18
CA LEU A 109 -0.71 -3.92 -2.25
C LEU A 109 -1.20 -4.54 -0.93
N ASP A 110 -0.40 -5.41 -0.31
CA ASP A 110 -0.68 -6.04 0.99
C ASP A 110 -0.79 -5.03 2.15
N ASP A 111 -0.10 -3.89 2.06
CA ASP A 111 -0.26 -2.79 3.01
C ASP A 111 -1.55 -1.99 2.76
N LEU A 112 -2.25 -2.18 1.65
CA LEU A 112 -3.49 -1.48 1.33
C LEU A 112 -4.72 -2.36 1.57
N ILE A 113 -4.62 -3.66 1.33
CA ILE A 113 -5.73 -4.60 1.43
C ILE A 113 -5.62 -5.43 2.70
N SER A 114 -6.72 -5.53 3.45
CA SER A 114 -6.77 -6.44 4.59
C SER A 114 -6.83 -7.88 4.06
N THR A 115 -5.81 -8.66 4.33
CA THR A 115 -5.85 -10.12 4.18
C THR A 115 -6.62 -10.70 5.36
N GLU A 116 -7.96 -10.71 5.29
CA GLU A 116 -8.73 -11.57 6.19
C GLU A 116 -8.52 -13.03 5.77
N GLU A 117 -7.69 -13.76 6.51
CA GLU A 117 -7.90 -15.20 6.72
C GLU A 117 -9.07 -15.45 7.68
#